data_AF-A0A1H9F123-F1
#
_entry.id   AF-A0A1H9F123-F1
#
_cell.length_a   1.000
_cell.length_b   1.000
_cell.length_c   1.000
_cell.angle_alpha   90.00
_cell.angle_beta   90.00
_cell.angle_gamma   90.00
#
_symmetry.space_group_name_H-M   'P 1'
#
loop_
_entity.id
_entity.type
_entity.pdbx_description
1 polymer ?
#
loop_
_entity_poly.entity_id
_entity_poly.type
_entity_poly.pdbx_seq_one_letter_code
_entity_poly.pdbx_strand_id
1 'polypeptide(L)'
;MVAGLQYLQHAYRLSDETVIARWVETPYYQHFTGETFFQHRPPIDPSSLTHWRKRIGEEGAEWLLTKTIEAALHESEVDCISKGKARKRYEFGTKVSLATTIDEGFAVGMRALPGNPYDGHTLPEALKQVEILTGRTPALAVVDRGYRRHGVSATQVQVSGMRRGLTSTPKRLLRRHSAIEPEIGHMKTDGHLSRCPLKSTSGDAIFAVLCGCGHNIRKILAHLRALLTLILAAFRAAGM
;
A
#
# COMPACT_ATOMS: atom_id res chain seq x y z
N MET A 1 22.16 -10.01 -11.00
CA MET A 1 21.85 -11.07 -10.02
C MET A 1 22.16 -10.70 -8.55
N VAL A 2 23.40 -10.85 -8.04
CA VAL A 2 23.69 -10.75 -6.58
C VAL A 2 23.30 -9.40 -5.94
N ALA A 3 23.59 -8.28 -6.60
CA ALA A 3 23.17 -6.96 -6.11
C ALA A 3 21.63 -6.84 -5.98
N GLY A 4 20.88 -7.44 -6.91
CA GLY A 4 19.42 -7.50 -6.84
C GLY A 4 18.91 -8.36 -5.69
N LEU A 5 19.58 -9.48 -5.38
CA LEU A 5 19.26 -10.31 -4.21
C LEU A 5 19.51 -9.56 -2.90
N GLN A 6 20.61 -8.81 -2.79
CA GLN A 6 20.89 -7.96 -1.62
C GLN A 6 19.84 -6.86 -1.46
N TYR A 7 19.43 -6.25 -2.57
CA TYR A 7 18.35 -5.26 -2.56
C TYR A 7 17.03 -5.88 -2.06
N LEU A 8 16.61 -7.01 -2.62
CA LEU A 8 15.38 -7.71 -2.22
C LEU A 8 15.44 -8.13 -0.75
N GLN A 9 16.59 -8.64 -0.31
CA GLN A 9 16.82 -9.00 1.08
C GLN A 9 16.58 -7.81 2.02
N HIS A 10 17.22 -6.66 1.73
CA HIS A 10 17.09 -5.47 2.55
C HIS A 10 15.66 -4.89 2.47
N ALA A 11 15.09 -4.82 1.27
CA ALA A 11 13.75 -4.30 1.04
C ALA A 11 12.72 -5.09 1.85
N TYR A 12 12.76 -6.42 1.79
CA TYR A 12 11.78 -7.28 2.44
C TYR A 12 12.20 -7.78 3.83
N ARG A 13 13.36 -7.35 4.35
CA ARG A 13 13.93 -7.78 5.65
C ARG A 13 14.03 -9.29 5.78
N LEU A 14 14.62 -9.93 4.77
CA LEU A 14 14.74 -11.39 4.67
C LEU A 14 16.11 -11.87 5.18
N SER A 15 16.19 -13.13 5.62
CA SER A 15 17.48 -13.80 5.79
C SER A 15 18.10 -14.16 4.44
N ASP A 16 19.38 -14.53 4.42
CA ASP A 16 20.08 -14.98 3.20
C ASP A 16 19.37 -16.20 2.59
N GLU A 17 18.94 -17.16 3.41
CA GLU A 17 18.23 -18.37 3.00
C GLU A 17 16.84 -18.03 2.48
N THR A 18 16.14 -17.11 3.17
CA THR A 18 14.77 -16.75 2.84
C THR A 18 14.70 -16.01 1.51
N VAL A 19 15.66 -15.11 1.21
CA VAL A 19 15.67 -14.40 -0.09
C VAL A 19 15.92 -15.37 -1.24
N ILE A 20 16.80 -16.36 -1.06
CA ILE A 20 17.07 -17.39 -2.06
C ILE A 20 15.86 -18.33 -2.24
N ALA A 21 15.24 -18.78 -1.15
CA ALA A 21 14.04 -19.61 -1.22
C ALA A 21 12.90 -18.89 -1.96
N ARG A 22 12.61 -17.65 -1.58
CA ARG A 22 11.58 -16.84 -2.26
C ARG A 22 11.91 -16.55 -3.71
N TRP A 23 13.18 -16.40 -4.06
CA TRP A 23 13.60 -16.19 -5.43
C TRP A 23 13.18 -17.35 -6.33
N VAL A 24 13.30 -18.60 -5.87
CA VAL A 24 12.87 -19.79 -6.62
C VAL A 24 11.35 -19.82 -6.82
N GLU A 25 10.59 -19.30 -5.87
CA GLU A 25 9.12 -19.32 -5.92
C GLU A 25 8.52 -18.11 -6.64
N THR A 26 9.28 -17.03 -6.84
CA THR A 26 8.73 -15.74 -7.25
C THR A 26 9.28 -15.29 -8.60
N PRO A 27 8.49 -15.37 -9.68
CA PRO A 27 8.89 -14.87 -11.01
C PRO A 27 9.35 -13.41 -10.98
N TYR A 28 8.74 -12.58 -10.12
CA TYR A 28 9.14 -11.18 -9.95
C TYR A 28 10.56 -11.01 -9.40
N TYR A 29 10.98 -11.85 -8.45
CA TYR A 29 12.33 -11.78 -7.90
C TYR A 29 13.35 -12.21 -8.95
N GLN A 30 13.03 -13.24 -9.73
CA GLN A 30 13.87 -13.70 -10.83
C GLN A 30 14.03 -12.63 -11.91
N HIS A 31 12.91 -12.09 -12.39
CA HIS A 31 12.87 -10.99 -13.35
C HIS A 31 13.66 -9.78 -12.86
N PHE A 32 13.45 -9.37 -11.60
CA PHE A 32 14.17 -8.24 -11.00
C PHE A 32 15.69 -8.45 -10.97
N THR A 33 16.14 -9.68 -10.75
CA THR A 33 17.57 -10.00 -10.71
C THR A 33 18.22 -10.22 -12.09
N GLY A 34 17.43 -10.18 -13.16
CA GLY A 34 17.88 -10.25 -14.55
C GLY A 34 17.46 -11.51 -15.32
N GLU A 35 16.67 -12.41 -14.74
CA GLU A 35 16.19 -13.60 -15.46
C GLU A 35 15.12 -13.24 -16.49
N THR A 36 15.17 -13.91 -17.65
CA THR A 36 14.17 -13.79 -18.71
C THR A 36 13.21 -14.98 -18.75
N PHE A 37 13.60 -16.11 -18.15
CA PHE A 37 12.82 -17.33 -18.04
C PHE A 37 12.75 -17.79 -16.59
N PHE A 38 11.66 -18.46 -16.24
CA PHE A 38 11.47 -18.95 -14.87
C PHE A 38 12.44 -20.09 -14.56
N GLN A 39 13.23 -19.92 -13.51
CA GLN A 39 14.20 -20.86 -12.99
C GLN A 39 13.62 -21.60 -11.78
N HIS A 40 13.86 -22.90 -11.72
CA HIS A 40 13.38 -23.75 -10.62
C HIS A 40 14.46 -24.09 -9.59
N ARG A 41 15.70 -23.62 -9.81
CA ARG A 41 16.85 -23.91 -8.93
C ARG A 41 17.39 -22.63 -8.31
N PRO A 42 17.93 -22.70 -7.08
CA PRO A 42 18.60 -21.56 -6.46
C PRO A 42 19.71 -21.00 -7.37
N PRO A 43 19.84 -19.67 -7.49
CA PRO A 43 20.83 -19.05 -8.36
C PRO A 43 22.25 -19.11 -7.79
N ILE A 44 22.37 -19.17 -6.46
CA ILE A 44 23.61 -19.21 -5.69
C ILE A 44 23.36 -19.90 -4.35
N ASP A 45 24.43 -20.35 -3.70
CA ASP A 45 24.39 -20.75 -2.29
C ASP A 45 24.18 -19.52 -1.38
N PRO A 46 23.31 -19.58 -0.35
CA PRO A 46 23.04 -18.44 0.54
C PRO A 46 24.29 -17.82 1.18
N SER A 47 25.31 -18.62 1.52
CA SER A 47 26.56 -18.11 2.12
C SER A 47 27.31 -17.15 1.20
N SER A 48 27.08 -17.24 -0.12
CA SER A 48 27.63 -16.34 -1.12
C SER A 48 27.21 -14.89 -0.89
N LEU A 49 26.01 -14.64 -0.34
CA LEU A 49 25.54 -13.30 0.01
C LEU A 49 26.38 -12.69 1.14
N THR A 50 26.73 -13.49 2.14
CA THR A 50 27.61 -13.07 3.24
C THR A 50 29.02 -12.78 2.76
N HIS A 51 29.60 -13.65 1.92
CA HIS A 51 30.92 -13.41 1.33
C HIS A 51 30.94 -12.16 0.45
N TRP A 52 29.87 -11.91 -0.30
CA TRP A 52 29.76 -10.75 -1.15
C TRP A 52 29.69 -9.45 -0.36
N ARG A 53 28.88 -9.39 0.71
CA ARG A 53 28.82 -8.22 1.62
C ARG A 53 30.19 -7.89 2.22
N LYS A 54 30.93 -8.91 2.70
CA LYS A 54 32.28 -8.71 3.23
C LYS A 54 33.25 -8.14 2.19
N ARG A 55 33.09 -8.52 0.92
CA ARG A 55 33.94 -8.07 -0.18
C ARG A 55 33.69 -6.61 -0.55
N ILE A 56 32.43 -6.19 -0.61
CA ILE A 56 32.08 -4.83 -1.02
C ILE A 56 32.23 -3.79 0.09
N GLY A 57 32.16 -4.22 1.36
CA GLY A 57 32.28 -3.34 2.51
C GLY A 57 31.19 -2.25 2.56
N GLU A 58 31.42 -1.25 3.41
CA GLU A 58 30.52 -0.11 3.58
C GLU A 58 30.49 0.77 2.32
N GLU A 59 31.65 1.08 1.73
CA GLU A 59 31.75 1.90 0.51
C GLU A 59 30.96 1.31 -0.66
N GLY A 60 31.04 0.00 -0.89
CA GLY A 60 30.27 -0.65 -1.94
C GLY A 60 28.78 -0.67 -1.66
N ALA A 61 28.37 -0.74 -0.39
CA ALA A 61 26.95 -0.64 -0.01
C ALA A 61 26.41 0.78 -0.22
N GLU A 62 27.17 1.82 0.13
CA GLU A 62 26.83 3.21 -0.15
C GLU A 62 26.74 3.48 -1.66
N TRP A 63 27.67 2.92 -2.44
CA TRP A 63 27.63 3.01 -3.89
C TRP A 63 26.36 2.36 -4.48
N LEU A 64 25.97 1.17 -4.02
CA LEU A 64 24.71 0.53 -4.43
C LEU A 64 23.48 1.36 -4.07
N LEU A 65 23.44 1.93 -2.87
CA LEU A 65 22.35 2.80 -2.45
C LEU A 65 22.25 4.03 -3.36
N THR A 66 23.40 4.63 -3.67
CA THR A 66 23.50 5.79 -4.57
C THR A 66 22.94 5.45 -5.96
N LYS A 67 23.37 4.32 -6.55
CA LYS A 67 22.86 3.85 -7.84
C LYS A 67 21.37 3.54 -7.83
N THR A 68 20.86 3.01 -6.73
CA THR A 68 19.42 2.76 -6.57
C THR A 68 18.62 4.07 -6.55
N ILE A 69 19.12 5.10 -5.87
CA ILE A 69 18.47 6.43 -5.82
C ILE A 69 18.55 7.10 -7.20
N GLU A 70 19.71 7.07 -7.87
CA GLU A 70 19.86 7.58 -9.24
C GLU A 70 18.86 6.90 -10.20
N ALA A 71 18.75 5.57 -10.15
CA ALA A 71 17.78 4.84 -10.97
C ALA A 71 16.34 5.29 -10.70
N ALA A 72 15.96 5.48 -9.43
CA ALA A 72 14.62 5.95 -9.07
C ALA A 72 14.33 7.39 -9.53
N LEU A 73 15.36 8.26 -9.60
CA LEU A 73 15.23 9.64 -10.09
C LEU A 73 15.13 9.73 -11.61
N HIS A 74 15.67 8.75 -12.33
CA HIS A 74 15.62 8.69 -13.79
C HIS A 74 14.41 7.92 -14.34
N GLU A 75 13.69 7.18 -13.49
CA GLU A 75 12.49 6.47 -13.88
C GLU A 75 11.30 7.44 -14.02
N SER A 76 10.83 7.63 -15.25
CA SER A 76 9.79 8.61 -15.59
C SER A 76 8.43 8.32 -14.94
N GLU A 77 8.21 7.07 -14.54
CA GLU A 77 6.96 6.61 -13.94
C GLU A 77 6.98 6.68 -12.40
N VAL A 78 8.09 7.08 -11.79
CA VAL A 78 8.29 7.14 -10.34
C VAL A 78 8.31 8.59 -9.86
N ASP A 79 7.34 8.96 -9.03
CA ASP A 79 7.35 10.29 -8.41
C ASP A 79 8.28 10.35 -7.19
N CYS A 80 8.99 11.46 -7.03
CA CYS A 80 9.64 11.80 -5.77
C CYS A 80 8.66 12.57 -4.86
N ILE A 81 8.32 12.00 -3.72
CA ILE A 81 7.31 12.49 -2.78
C ILE A 81 7.97 12.93 -1.48
N SER A 82 7.89 14.23 -1.16
CA SER A 82 8.33 14.74 0.13
C SER A 82 7.40 14.31 1.26
N LYS A 83 7.96 13.77 2.34
CA LYS A 83 7.21 13.27 3.51
C LYS A 83 7.06 14.29 4.63
N GLY A 84 7.81 15.39 4.59
CA GLY A 84 7.86 16.36 5.69
C GLY A 84 8.35 15.76 7.02
N LYS A 85 9.07 14.62 6.99
CA LYS A 85 9.59 13.93 8.18
C LYS A 85 11.12 14.00 8.20
N ALA A 86 11.70 14.34 9.35
CA ALA A 86 13.15 14.53 9.50
C ALA A 86 13.98 13.26 9.16
N ARG A 87 13.52 12.09 9.60
CA ARG A 87 14.25 10.80 9.45
C ARG A 87 14.12 10.18 8.05
N LYS A 88 13.01 10.44 7.35
CA LYS A 88 12.74 9.93 6.00
C LYS A 88 12.11 11.07 5.21
N ARG A 89 12.96 11.82 4.50
CA ARG A 89 12.57 13.06 3.82
C ARG A 89 11.79 12.81 2.53
N TYR A 90 12.16 11.77 1.80
CA TYR A 90 11.59 11.42 0.51
C TYR A 90 11.08 9.97 0.49
N GLU A 91 10.05 9.76 -0.32
CA GLU A 91 9.57 8.46 -0.80
C GLU A 91 9.52 8.50 -2.32
N PHE A 92 9.70 7.34 -2.93
CA PHE A 92 9.67 7.18 -4.39
C PHE A 92 8.53 6.23 -4.74
N GLY A 93 7.72 6.62 -5.73
CA GLY A 93 6.61 5.83 -6.25
C GLY A 93 5.37 6.68 -6.49
N THR A 94 4.26 6.04 -6.82
CA THR A 94 3.02 6.75 -7.17
C THR A 94 2.11 6.95 -5.97
N LYS A 95 1.52 8.15 -5.84
CA LYS A 95 0.52 8.41 -4.81
C LYS A 95 -0.74 7.59 -5.09
N VAL A 96 -1.39 7.07 -4.04
CA VAL A 96 -2.66 6.36 -4.17
C VAL A 96 -3.73 7.07 -3.35
N SER A 97 -4.86 7.40 -3.97
CA SER A 97 -6.08 7.81 -3.29
C SER A 97 -6.82 6.57 -2.79
N LEU A 98 -7.26 6.61 -1.54
CA LEU A 98 -8.06 5.56 -0.90
C LEU A 98 -9.35 6.18 -0.34
N ALA A 99 -10.49 5.57 -0.66
CA ALA A 99 -11.77 5.85 -0.04
C ALA A 99 -12.31 4.58 0.63
N THR A 100 -12.72 4.72 1.90
CA THR A 100 -13.33 3.63 2.67
C THR A 100 -14.73 4.00 3.17
N THR A 101 -15.59 3.01 3.36
CA THR A 101 -16.85 3.21 4.10
C THR A 101 -16.56 3.66 5.53
N ILE A 102 -17.33 4.61 6.06
CA ILE A 102 -17.09 5.21 7.38
C ILE A 102 -17.23 4.20 8.53
N ASP A 103 -18.24 3.33 8.46
CA ASP A 103 -18.57 2.41 9.55
C ASP A 103 -17.70 1.15 9.52
N GLU A 104 -17.60 0.53 8.35
CA GLU A 104 -17.02 -0.81 8.22
C GLU A 104 -15.57 -0.80 7.69
N GLY A 105 -15.07 0.33 7.18
CA GLY A 105 -13.71 0.40 6.62
C GLY A 105 -13.48 -0.42 5.34
N PHE A 106 -14.53 -0.75 4.58
CA PHE A 106 -14.39 -1.38 3.25
C PHE A 106 -13.85 -0.37 2.25
N ALA A 107 -12.83 -0.77 1.48
CA ALA A 107 -12.32 0.01 0.37
C ALA A 107 -13.36 0.09 -0.76
N VAL A 108 -13.79 1.30 -1.09
CA VAL A 108 -14.78 1.60 -2.15
C VAL A 108 -14.23 2.54 -3.22
N GLY A 109 -12.95 2.90 -3.12
CA GLY A 109 -12.18 3.62 -4.13
C GLY A 109 -10.69 3.45 -3.87
N MET A 110 -9.93 3.13 -4.92
CA MET A 110 -8.48 2.99 -4.93
C MET A 110 -7.96 3.47 -6.27
N ARG A 111 -7.18 4.56 -6.31
CA ARG A 111 -6.71 5.16 -7.56
C ARG A 111 -5.25 5.58 -7.45
N ALA A 112 -4.41 5.09 -8.36
CA ALA A 112 -3.06 5.62 -8.55
C ALA A 112 -3.12 7.02 -9.16
N LEU A 113 -2.26 7.90 -8.69
CA LEU A 113 -2.19 9.33 -9.00
C LEU A 113 -0.75 9.69 -9.40
N PRO A 114 -0.33 9.38 -10.64
CA PRO A 114 1.00 9.74 -11.14
C PRO A 114 1.17 11.26 -11.28
N GLY A 115 2.41 11.74 -11.21
CA GLY A 115 2.76 13.15 -11.30
C GLY A 115 2.65 13.91 -9.97
N ASN A 116 2.55 13.18 -8.84
CA ASN A 116 2.44 13.70 -7.48
C ASN A 116 1.49 14.92 -7.35
N PRO A 117 0.21 14.81 -7.74
CA PRO A 117 -0.73 15.92 -7.69
C PRO A 117 -0.99 16.37 -6.25
N TYR A 118 -1.36 17.64 -6.08
CA TYR A 118 -1.82 18.16 -4.80
C TYR A 118 -3.14 17.50 -4.37
N ASP A 119 -3.19 16.96 -3.15
CA ASP A 119 -4.30 16.13 -2.65
C ASP A 119 -5.69 16.81 -2.83
N GLY A 120 -5.80 18.11 -2.56
CA GLY A 120 -7.04 18.87 -2.74
C GLY A 120 -7.65 18.76 -4.13
N HIS A 121 -6.83 18.71 -5.19
CA HIS A 121 -7.31 18.62 -6.57
C HIS A 121 -7.74 17.20 -6.95
N THR A 122 -7.43 16.20 -6.12
CA THR A 122 -7.71 14.78 -6.42
C THR A 122 -9.06 14.31 -5.87
N LEU A 123 -9.68 15.06 -4.96
CA LEU A 123 -10.94 14.67 -4.33
C LEU A 123 -12.11 14.47 -5.31
N PRO A 124 -12.31 15.34 -6.33
CA PRO A 124 -13.40 15.14 -7.30
C PRO A 124 -13.27 13.79 -8.02
N GLU A 125 -12.06 13.44 -8.47
CA GLU A 125 -11.82 12.15 -9.15
C GLU A 125 -12.00 10.96 -8.20
N ALA A 126 -11.55 11.08 -6.95
CA ALA A 126 -11.73 10.04 -5.94
C ALA A 126 -13.22 9.76 -5.68
N LEU A 127 -14.02 10.81 -5.50
CA LEU A 127 -15.48 10.67 -5.31
C LEU A 127 -16.16 10.14 -6.56
N LYS A 128 -15.71 10.55 -7.76
CA LYS A 128 -16.23 10.00 -9.01
C LYS A 128 -15.94 8.52 -9.15
N GLN A 129 -14.77 8.06 -8.71
CA GLN A 129 -14.46 6.63 -8.68
C GLN A 129 -15.39 5.87 -7.73
N VAL A 130 -15.66 6.41 -6.54
CA VAL A 130 -16.62 5.81 -5.60
C VAL A 130 -18.01 5.72 -6.22
N GLU A 131 -18.48 6.77 -6.88
CA GLU A 131 -19.76 6.76 -7.59
C GLU A 131 -19.83 5.68 -8.66
N ILE A 132 -18.77 5.54 -9.48
CA ILE A 132 -18.69 4.51 -10.52
C ILE A 132 -18.73 3.10 -9.92
N LEU A 133 -17.95 2.85 -8.86
CA LEU A 133 -17.81 1.51 -8.28
C LEU A 133 -19.02 1.09 -7.44
N THR A 134 -19.71 2.04 -6.82
CA THR A 134 -20.83 1.75 -5.89
C THR A 134 -22.20 2.07 -6.48
N GLY A 135 -22.26 2.75 -7.62
CA GLY A 135 -23.49 3.28 -8.21
C GLY A 135 -24.13 4.39 -7.39
N ARG A 136 -23.42 4.98 -6.42
CA ARG A 136 -23.95 5.98 -5.48
C ARG A 136 -22.98 7.12 -5.26
N THR A 137 -23.46 8.35 -5.39
CA THR A 137 -22.71 9.54 -4.95
C THR A 137 -22.69 9.59 -3.42
N PRO A 138 -21.52 9.66 -2.78
CA PRO A 138 -21.45 9.76 -1.32
C PRO A 138 -22.13 11.03 -0.82
N ALA A 139 -23.03 10.90 0.16
CA ALA A 139 -23.64 12.06 0.81
C ALA A 139 -22.64 12.84 1.67
N LEU A 140 -21.70 12.13 2.31
CA LEU A 140 -20.67 12.66 3.19
C LEU A 140 -19.31 12.03 2.85
N ALA A 141 -18.27 12.86 2.79
CA ALA A 141 -16.88 12.43 2.73
C ALA A 141 -16.11 13.09 3.87
N VAL A 142 -15.38 12.30 4.66
CA VAL A 142 -14.49 12.80 5.71
C VAL A 142 -13.05 12.65 5.23
N VAL A 143 -12.31 13.75 5.16
CA VAL A 143 -11.01 13.80 4.47
C VAL A 143 -9.95 14.49 5.32
N ASP A 144 -8.69 14.21 4.99
CA ASP A 144 -7.55 14.86 5.65
C ASP A 144 -7.39 16.34 5.32
N ARG A 145 -6.61 17.04 6.14
CA ARG A 145 -6.26 18.47 5.93
C ARG A 145 -5.63 18.76 4.57
N GLY A 146 -4.99 17.77 3.94
CA GLY A 146 -4.42 17.90 2.59
C GLY A 146 -5.47 18.22 1.53
N TYR A 147 -6.73 17.84 1.76
CA TYR A 147 -7.83 17.98 0.81
C TYR A 147 -8.55 19.34 0.85
N ARG A 148 -7.92 20.40 1.35
CA ARG A 148 -8.51 21.75 1.32
C ARG A 148 -8.64 22.25 -0.13
N ARG A 149 -9.55 23.20 -0.35
CA ARG A 149 -9.80 23.84 -1.67
C ARG A 149 -10.16 22.82 -2.76
N HIS A 150 -10.97 21.82 -2.40
CA HIS A 150 -11.31 20.68 -3.26
C HIS A 150 -12.38 20.95 -4.34
N GLY A 151 -13.13 22.06 -4.27
CA GLY A 151 -14.09 22.45 -5.31
C GLY A 151 -15.31 21.53 -5.46
N VAL A 152 -15.60 20.66 -4.48
CA VAL A 152 -16.72 19.71 -4.52
C VAL A 152 -17.94 20.31 -3.83
N SER A 153 -19.10 20.30 -4.51
CA SER A 153 -20.39 20.77 -3.99
C SER A 153 -21.44 19.66 -3.81
N ALA A 154 -21.39 18.60 -4.62
CA ALA A 154 -22.39 17.51 -4.62
C ALA A 154 -22.32 16.59 -3.39
N THR A 155 -21.16 16.52 -2.73
CA THR A 155 -20.92 15.72 -1.52
C THR A 155 -20.59 16.67 -0.38
N GLN A 156 -21.18 16.47 0.80
CA GLN A 156 -20.77 17.19 1.99
C GLN A 156 -19.35 16.74 2.37
N VAL A 157 -18.37 17.64 2.33
CA VAL A 157 -16.97 17.32 2.67
C VAL A 157 -16.63 17.87 4.05
N GLN A 158 -16.17 16.98 4.93
CA GLN A 158 -15.70 17.32 6.26
C GLN A 158 -14.18 17.15 6.35
N VAL A 159 -13.45 18.26 6.41
CA VAL A 159 -11.98 18.26 6.51
C VAL A 159 -11.52 18.10 7.96
N SER A 160 -10.59 17.19 8.21
CA SER A 160 -10.06 16.89 9.54
C SER A 160 -9.37 18.11 10.18
N GLY A 161 -9.51 18.29 11.50
CA GLY A 161 -8.90 19.41 12.24
C GLY A 161 -9.75 20.65 12.46
N MET A 162 -10.92 20.78 11.83
CA MET A 162 -11.95 21.74 12.28
C MET A 162 -12.55 21.24 13.59
N ARG A 163 -12.15 21.78 14.74
CA ARG A 163 -12.68 21.40 16.07
C ARG A 163 -13.55 22.47 16.74
N ARG A 164 -13.55 23.71 16.23
CA ARG A 164 -14.35 24.81 16.78
C ARG A 164 -15.79 24.76 16.28
N GLY A 165 -16.75 24.90 17.19
CA GLY A 165 -18.18 25.07 16.87
C GLY A 165 -18.97 23.82 16.46
N LEU A 166 -18.40 22.62 16.57
CA LEU A 166 -19.07 21.39 16.10
C LEU A 166 -20.04 20.78 17.13
N THR A 167 -21.24 20.44 16.66
CA THR A 167 -22.25 19.62 17.37
C THR A 167 -21.74 18.18 17.61
N SER A 168 -22.49 17.37 18.37
CA SER A 168 -22.08 16.01 18.80
C SER A 168 -21.85 15.03 17.63
N THR A 169 -22.69 15.08 16.59
CA THR A 169 -22.63 14.16 15.42
C THR A 169 -21.40 14.38 14.54
N PRO A 170 -21.03 15.61 14.12
CA PRO A 170 -19.79 15.88 13.39
C PRO A 170 -18.52 15.51 14.19
N LYS A 171 -18.55 15.61 15.53
CA LYS A 171 -17.45 15.15 16.39
C LYS A 171 -17.28 13.63 16.35
N ARG A 172 -18.38 12.86 16.34
CA ARG A 172 -18.35 11.40 16.25
C ARG A 172 -17.83 10.93 14.88
N LEU A 173 -18.23 11.60 13.80
CA LEU A 173 -17.74 11.32 12.44
C LEU A 173 -16.24 11.62 12.29
N LEU A 174 -15.75 12.72 12.86
CA LEU A 174 -14.31 13.03 12.92
C LEU A 174 -13.51 12.06 13.80
N ARG A 175 -14.11 11.47 14.84
CA ARG A 175 -13.48 10.37 15.59
C ARG A 175 -13.42 9.10 14.75
N ARG A 176 -14.41 8.84 13.89
CA ARG A 176 -14.40 7.71 12.97
C ARG A 176 -13.39 7.86 11.83
N HIS A 177 -13.05 9.09 11.44
CA HIS A 177 -11.93 9.34 10.52
C HIS A 177 -10.61 8.73 11.01
N SER A 178 -10.35 8.64 12.32
CA SER A 178 -9.12 8.01 12.80
C SER A 178 -9.06 6.51 12.49
N ALA A 179 -10.15 5.89 12.01
CA ALA A 179 -10.17 4.51 11.53
C ALA A 179 -9.50 4.35 10.16
N ILE A 180 -9.40 5.40 9.32
CA ILE A 180 -8.77 5.27 7.99
C ILE A 180 -7.27 4.94 8.08
N GLU A 181 -6.59 5.47 9.09
CA GLU A 181 -5.16 5.21 9.30
C GLU A 181 -4.85 3.74 9.62
N PRO A 182 -5.60 3.07 10.52
CA PRO A 182 -5.58 1.61 10.65
C PRO A 182 -5.82 0.88 9.32
N GLU A 183 -6.84 1.25 8.53
CA GLU A 183 -7.11 0.57 7.25
C GLU A 183 -5.93 0.73 6.27
N ILE A 184 -5.34 1.94 6.17
CA ILE A 184 -4.11 2.18 5.39
C ILE A 184 -2.96 1.33 5.92
N GLY A 185 -2.81 1.22 7.25
CA GLY A 185 -1.81 0.38 7.91
C GLY A 185 -1.94 -1.09 7.53
N HIS A 186 -3.15 -1.63 7.58
CA HIS A 186 -3.46 -3.00 7.15
C HIS A 186 -3.18 -3.20 5.66
N MET A 187 -3.58 -2.28 4.79
CA MET A 187 -3.26 -2.38 3.35
C MET A 187 -1.76 -2.33 3.07
N LYS A 188 -0.98 -1.55 3.81
CA LYS A 188 0.48 -1.51 3.67
C LYS A 188 1.15 -2.78 4.15
N THR A 189 0.67 -3.34 5.25
CA THR A 189 1.28 -4.52 5.90
C THR A 189 0.86 -5.80 5.20
N ASP A 190 -0.45 -6.01 5.04
CA ASP A 190 -1.05 -7.26 4.55
C ASP A 190 -1.29 -7.23 3.04
N GLY A 191 -1.50 -6.04 2.45
CA GLY A 191 -1.68 -5.85 1.02
C GLY A 191 -0.40 -5.43 0.29
N HIS A 192 0.69 -5.18 1.02
CA HIS A 192 1.95 -4.68 0.48
C HIS A 192 1.83 -3.35 -0.31
N LEU A 193 0.81 -2.52 -0.02
CA LEU A 193 0.56 -1.26 -0.73
C LEU A 193 1.77 -0.31 -0.76
N SER A 194 2.74 -0.47 0.16
CA SER A 194 3.98 0.31 0.16
C SER A 194 4.94 -0.01 -1.00
N ARG A 195 4.73 -1.09 -1.75
CA ARG A 195 5.59 -1.51 -2.86
C ARG A 195 4.76 -2.19 -3.95
N CYS A 196 4.68 -1.56 -5.11
CA CYS A 196 4.09 -2.15 -6.29
C CYS A 196 5.12 -3.08 -6.98
N PRO A 197 4.82 -4.37 -7.21
CA PRO A 197 5.66 -5.26 -8.00
C PRO A 197 5.36 -5.18 -9.50
N LEU A 198 4.28 -4.49 -9.89
CA LEU A 198 3.87 -4.35 -11.28
C LEU A 198 4.59 -3.16 -11.92
N LYS A 199 5.01 -3.32 -13.16
CA LYS A 199 5.65 -2.25 -13.93
C LYS A 199 4.60 -1.27 -14.44
N SER A 200 5.04 -0.04 -14.64
CA SER A 200 4.30 1.08 -15.22
C SER A 200 3.19 1.68 -14.38
N THR A 201 2.81 2.90 -14.77
CA THR A 201 1.65 3.61 -14.22
C THR A 201 0.36 2.78 -14.30
N SER A 202 0.22 1.92 -15.31
CA SER A 202 -0.90 0.98 -15.42
C SER A 202 -0.80 -0.14 -14.39
N GLY A 203 0.41 -0.65 -14.13
CA GLY A 203 0.67 -1.59 -13.06
C GLY A 203 0.32 -1.02 -11.69
N ASP A 204 0.70 0.23 -11.41
CA ASP A 204 0.35 0.91 -10.16
C ASP A 204 -1.16 1.05 -9.98
N ALA A 205 -1.88 1.41 -11.04
CA ALA A 205 -3.34 1.51 -11.01
C ALA A 205 -4.01 0.15 -10.71
N ILE A 206 -3.57 -0.91 -11.37
CA ILE A 206 -4.07 -2.28 -11.13
C ILE A 206 -3.74 -2.73 -9.71
N PHE A 207 -2.51 -2.52 -9.27
CA PHE A 207 -2.04 -2.94 -7.96
C PHE A 207 -2.79 -2.23 -6.83
N ALA A 208 -3.06 -0.93 -6.97
CA ALA A 208 -3.86 -0.18 -6.01
C ALA A 208 -5.26 -0.79 -5.84
N VAL A 209 -5.94 -1.11 -6.94
CA VAL A 209 -7.27 -1.74 -6.89
C VAL A 209 -7.20 -3.13 -6.25
N LEU A 210 -6.22 -3.96 -6.65
CA LEU A 210 -6.03 -5.30 -6.08
C LEU A 210 -5.74 -5.26 -4.58
N CYS A 211 -4.97 -4.27 -4.10
CA CYS A 211 -4.75 -4.05 -2.67
C CYS A 211 -6.07 -3.79 -1.93
N GLY A 212 -6.94 -2.94 -2.49
CA GLY A 212 -8.27 -2.67 -1.95
C GLY A 212 -9.17 -3.91 -1.94
N CYS A 213 -9.19 -4.68 -3.03
CA CYS A 213 -9.92 -5.95 -3.11
C CYS A 213 -9.44 -6.95 -2.06
N GLY A 214 -8.13 -7.15 -1.95
CA GLY A 214 -7.53 -8.05 -0.96
C GLY A 214 -7.86 -7.65 0.47
N HIS A 215 -7.90 -6.34 0.75
CA HIS A 215 -8.33 -5.81 2.04
C HIS A 215 -9.78 -6.16 2.36
N ASN A 216 -10.69 -5.93 1.42
CA ASN A 216 -12.10 -6.26 1.57
C ASN A 216 -12.31 -7.77 1.78
N ILE A 217 -11.63 -8.62 1.01
CA ILE A 217 -11.69 -10.07 1.14
C ILE A 217 -11.22 -10.50 2.53
N ARG A 218 -10.11 -9.96 3.05
CA ARG A 218 -9.64 -10.28 4.41
C ARG A 218 -10.68 -9.92 5.48
N LYS A 219 -11.36 -8.78 5.35
CA LYS A 219 -12.43 -8.37 6.28
C LYS A 219 -13.64 -9.31 6.21
N ILE A 220 -14.08 -9.67 5.00
CA ILE A 220 -15.17 -10.65 4.80
C ILE A 220 -14.79 -11.99 5.42
N LEU A 221 -13.59 -12.51 5.15
CA LEU A 221 -13.12 -13.78 5.71
C LEU A 221 -13.02 -13.74 7.24
N ALA A 222 -12.61 -12.61 7.84
CA ALA A 222 -12.59 -12.46 9.29
C ALA A 222 -14.01 -12.55 9.88
N HIS A 223 -14.99 -11.89 9.26
CA HIS A 223 -16.39 -11.96 9.70
C HIS A 223 -16.96 -13.38 9.55
N LEU A 224 -16.71 -14.03 8.41
CA LEU A 224 -17.17 -15.41 8.17
C LEU A 224 -16.54 -16.40 9.16
N ARG A 225 -15.27 -16.23 9.54
CA ARG A 225 -14.62 -17.05 10.58
C ARG A 225 -15.27 -16.86 11.95
N ALA A 226 -15.59 -15.63 12.32
CA ALA A 226 -16.28 -15.35 13.58
C ALA A 226 -17.68 -15.98 13.60
N LEU A 227 -18.44 -15.83 12.51
CA LEU A 227 -19.76 -16.43 12.35
C LEU A 227 -19.69 -17.97 12.43
N LEU A 228 -18.75 -18.59 11.73
CA LEU A 228 -18.54 -20.03 11.79
C LEU A 228 -18.26 -20.50 13.22
N THR A 229 -17.46 -19.73 13.97
CA THR A 229 -17.14 -20.05 15.38
C THR A 229 -18.40 -20.00 16.25
N LEU A 230 -19.27 -19.01 16.05
CA LEU A 230 -20.55 -18.90 16.76
C LEU A 230 -21.50 -20.05 16.41
N ILE A 231 -21.59 -20.41 15.13
CA ILE A 231 -22.40 -21.54 14.67
C ILE A 231 -21.92 -22.84 15.32
N LEU A 232 -20.61 -23.11 15.28
CA LEU A 232 -20.04 -24.31 15.92
C LEU A 232 -20.25 -24.34 17.44
N ALA A 233 -20.17 -23.19 18.11
CA ALA A 233 -20.46 -23.09 19.53
C ALA A 233 -21.94 -23.37 19.84
N ALA A 234 -22.86 -22.90 19.00
CA ALA A 234 -24.28 -23.17 19.14
C ALA A 234 -24.61 -24.66 18.94
N PHE A 235 -24.00 -25.32 17.95
CA PHE A 235 -24.13 -26.78 17.76
C PHE A 235 -23.69 -27.56 19.01
N ARG A 236 -22.49 -27.24 19.53
CA ARG A 236 -21.97 -27.86 20.77
C ARG A 236 -22.89 -27.63 21.97
N ALA A 237 -23.46 -26.44 22.12
CA ALA A 237 -24.38 -26.12 23.21
C ALA A 237 -25.72 -26.85 23.08
N ALA A 238 -26.15 -27.16 21.85
CA ALA A 238 -27.37 -27.92 21.57
C ALA A 238 -27.19 -29.44 21.68
N GLY A 239 -25.99 -29.93 22.02
CA GLY A 239 -25.69 -31.36 22.12
C GLY A 239 -25.64 -32.10 20.78
N MET A 240 -25.42 -31.37 19.68
CA MET A 240 -25.24 -31.90 18.32
C MET A 240 -23.76 -31.88 17.90
#